data_AF-A0A0T0M9T9-F1
#
_entry.id   AF-A0A0T0M9T9-F1
#
_cell.length_a   1.000
_cell.length_b   1.000
_cell.length_c   1.000
_cell.angle_alpha   90.00
_cell.angle_beta   90.00
_cell.angle_gamma   90.00
#
_symmetry.space_group_name_H-M   'P 1'
#
loop_
_entity.id
_entity.type
_entity.pdbx_description
1 polymer ?
#
loop_
_entity_poly.entity_id
_entity_poly.type
_entity_poly.pdbx_seq_one_letter_code
_entity_poly.pdbx_strand_id
1 'polypeptide(L)'
;MNAVITLSVFLIFLFSCKKEKVASAENIPVSEKNLNKKTLDSLRSQSIFVQENENILTRIWVKSNEKRGNYFYSDTLNVLKISKYQFAGQKLNLIKEINLEKAEWSYLEIDSTNIKTRKTGKKNYLFLTHQVSNTGKAMRVISVNFSMINLDNIVDNFSLQYFGYPSDYCNGCIRGNFGENSKLKSSAFAKTVLHQYARTSKFIYHPSDEEKNITHYKNFGEKWEKDNATDNNFGAGYAIIPDIIYSTYYDENLFKLTSASEEFVENENYKVQSVFRGNLVGFDKKKRKYFPIIVESCSHFCNKNIEFVDAQKLKITYEDDQSFEINLNKIVFK
;
A
#
# COMPACT_ATOMS: atom_id res chain seq x y z
N MET A 1 -45.10 -68.47 -1.98
CA MET A 1 -43.67 -68.76 -1.71
C MET A 1 -42.93 -67.45 -1.84
N ASN A 2 -42.71 -66.75 -0.73
CA ASN A 2 -41.47 -66.76 0.07
C ASN A 2 -40.32 -66.12 -0.73
N ALA A 3 -39.64 -65.05 -0.30
CA ALA A 3 -39.53 -64.44 1.01
C ALA A 3 -39.05 -62.98 0.89
N VAL A 4 -39.41 -62.20 1.90
CA VAL A 4 -38.83 -60.92 2.31
C VAL A 4 -37.36 -61.11 2.68
N ILE A 5 -36.44 -60.28 2.16
CA ILE A 5 -35.27 -59.81 2.91
C ILE A 5 -35.05 -58.34 2.61
N THR A 6 -35.48 -57.53 3.58
CA THR A 6 -35.03 -56.18 3.86
C THR A 6 -33.55 -56.23 4.23
N LEU A 7 -32.70 -55.40 3.62
CA LEU A 7 -31.42 -55.05 4.23
C LEU A 7 -31.18 -53.54 4.11
N SER A 8 -31.66 -52.86 5.15
CA SER A 8 -31.32 -51.50 5.51
C SER A 8 -29.83 -51.45 5.85
N VAL A 9 -29.01 -50.79 5.03
CA VAL A 9 -27.68 -50.35 5.46
C VAL A 9 -27.79 -48.89 5.89
N PHE A 10 -28.08 -48.75 7.19
CA PHE A 10 -27.75 -47.60 8.01
C PHE A 10 -26.23 -47.45 7.99
N LEU A 11 -25.69 -46.45 7.29
CA LEU A 11 -24.33 -45.98 7.53
C LEU A 11 -24.42 -44.57 8.10
N ILE A 12 -24.41 -44.61 9.43
CA ILE A 12 -24.22 -43.57 10.43
C ILE A 12 -23.38 -42.41 9.85
N PHE A 13 -24.04 -41.27 9.62
CA PHE A 13 -23.38 -39.97 9.59
C PHE A 13 -22.73 -39.73 10.96
N LEU A 14 -21.47 -40.12 11.11
CA LEU A 14 -20.64 -39.61 12.18
C LEU A 14 -20.41 -38.12 11.90
N PHE A 15 -21.26 -37.31 12.52
CA PHE A 15 -21.02 -35.91 12.81
C PHE A 15 -19.63 -35.75 13.43
N SER A 16 -18.63 -35.43 12.61
CA SER A 16 -17.42 -34.78 13.10
C SER A 16 -17.69 -33.28 13.22
N CYS A 17 -18.61 -32.95 14.13
CA CYS A 17 -18.67 -31.62 14.73
C CYS A 17 -17.44 -31.48 15.63
N LYS A 18 -16.27 -31.16 15.05
CA LYS A 18 -15.28 -30.42 15.81
C LYS A 18 -15.84 -29.02 16.00
N LYS A 19 -16.55 -28.84 17.12
CA LYS A 19 -16.76 -27.52 17.72
C LYS A 19 -15.38 -26.87 17.78
N GLU A 20 -15.14 -25.87 16.94
CA GLU A 20 -14.15 -24.87 17.25
C GLU A 20 -14.51 -24.34 18.63
N LYS A 21 -13.64 -24.64 19.60
CA LYS A 21 -13.66 -23.96 20.87
C LYS A 21 -13.48 -22.49 20.54
N VAL A 22 -14.56 -21.72 20.73
CA VAL A 22 -14.46 -20.30 21.01
C VAL A 22 -13.39 -20.19 22.10
N ALA A 23 -12.21 -19.68 21.73
CA ALA A 23 -11.18 -19.34 22.68
C ALA A 23 -11.78 -18.25 23.56
N SER A 24 -12.28 -18.67 24.72
CA SER A 24 -12.53 -17.81 25.86
C SER A 24 -11.29 -16.98 26.09
N ALA A 25 -11.47 -15.67 26.27
CA ALA A 25 -10.45 -14.70 26.62
C ALA A 25 -9.29 -15.32 27.40
N GLU A 26 -8.18 -15.59 26.70
CA GLU A 26 -6.93 -15.92 27.36
C GLU A 26 -6.53 -14.69 28.15
N ASN A 27 -6.59 -14.82 29.48
CA ASN A 27 -5.93 -13.94 30.41
C ASN A 27 -4.47 -13.82 29.97
N ILE A 28 -4.14 -12.68 29.37
CA ILE A 28 -2.76 -12.30 29.07
C ILE A 28 -2.01 -12.34 30.40
N PRO A 29 -0.94 -13.13 30.53
CA PRO A 29 -0.10 -13.07 31.71
C PRO A 29 0.48 -11.65 31.75
N VAL A 30 0.13 -10.88 32.78
CA VAL A 30 0.82 -9.63 33.09
C VAL A 30 2.25 -10.04 33.46
N SER A 31 3.13 -10.02 32.48
CA SER A 31 4.56 -10.17 32.69
C SER A 31 5.03 -8.95 33.46
N GLU A 32 5.19 -9.10 34.78
CA GLU A 32 5.86 -8.12 35.64
C GLU A 32 7.35 -8.03 35.25
N LYS A 33 7.65 -7.28 34.18
CA LYS A 33 9.02 -6.89 33.88
C LYS A 33 9.40 -5.69 34.72
N ASN A 34 10.02 -5.96 35.87
CA ASN A 34 10.69 -4.96 36.70
C ASN A 34 11.96 -4.46 35.99
N LEU A 35 12.06 -3.15 35.70
CA LEU A 35 13.21 -2.54 35.02
C LEU A 35 13.86 -1.45 35.91
N ASN A 36 15.20 -1.41 35.99
CA ASN A 36 15.98 -0.50 36.85
C ASN A 36 16.40 0.80 36.11
N LYS A 37 17.01 1.78 36.80
CA LYS A 37 17.41 3.10 36.24
C LYS A 37 18.31 3.04 34.98
N LYS A 38 19.31 2.14 34.93
CA LYS A 38 20.15 1.89 33.72
C LYS A 38 19.30 1.40 32.53
N THR A 39 18.13 0.83 32.81
CA THR A 39 17.17 0.40 31.81
C THR A 39 16.31 1.56 31.28
N LEU A 40 16.12 2.65 32.02
CA LEU A 40 15.37 3.81 31.54
C LEU A 40 16.08 4.51 30.36
N ASP A 41 17.40 4.72 30.45
CA ASP A 41 18.17 5.32 29.35
C ASP A 41 18.23 4.40 28.12
N SER A 42 18.30 3.09 28.35
CA SER A 42 18.16 2.09 27.29
C SER A 42 16.76 2.15 26.65
N LEU A 43 15.69 2.27 27.46
CA LEU A 43 14.34 2.41 26.94
C LEU A 43 14.21 3.68 26.09
N ARG A 44 14.74 4.81 26.54
CA ARG A 44 14.70 6.09 25.81
C ARG A 44 15.44 5.99 24.47
N SER A 45 16.66 5.46 24.47
CA SER A 45 17.47 5.34 23.23
C SER A 45 16.89 4.37 22.20
N GLN A 46 16.07 3.40 22.63
CA GLN A 46 15.36 2.47 21.75
C GLN A 46 13.97 2.96 21.33
N SER A 47 13.52 4.11 21.84
CA SER A 47 12.19 4.63 21.55
C SER A 47 12.22 5.65 20.41
N ILE A 48 11.15 5.62 19.62
CA ILE A 48 10.82 6.61 18.58
C ILE A 48 10.20 7.85 19.21
N PHE A 49 9.44 7.65 20.30
CA PHE A 49 8.80 8.70 21.08
C PHE A 49 8.76 8.30 22.54
N VAL A 50 8.96 9.29 23.42
CA VAL A 50 8.81 9.14 24.86
C VAL A 50 8.06 10.34 25.40
N GLN A 51 7.05 10.08 26.24
CA GLN A 51 6.43 11.07 27.10
C GLN A 51 6.50 10.60 28.54
N GLU A 52 6.93 11.50 29.41
CA GLU A 52 7.12 11.23 30.82
C GLU A 52 6.40 12.29 31.65
N ASN A 53 5.74 11.85 32.71
CA ASN A 53 5.31 12.68 33.82
C ASN A 53 5.74 12.01 35.13
N GLU A 54 5.46 12.65 36.26
CA GLU A 54 5.94 12.22 37.58
C GLU A 54 5.75 10.73 37.88
N ASN A 55 4.67 10.12 37.39
CA ASN A 55 4.30 8.74 37.73
C ASN A 55 4.18 7.80 36.53
N ILE A 56 4.25 8.31 35.30
CA ILE A 56 3.96 7.55 34.09
C ILE A 56 5.02 7.80 33.01
N LEU A 57 5.46 6.71 32.38
CA LEU A 57 6.25 6.72 31.15
C LEU A 57 5.43 6.08 30.03
N THR A 58 5.18 6.82 28.95
CA THR A 58 4.61 6.29 27.71
C THR A 58 5.67 6.32 26.63
N ARG A 59 5.88 5.22 25.92
CA ARG A 59 6.84 5.15 24.82
C ARG A 59 6.27 4.47 23.59
N ILE A 60 6.71 4.92 22.42
CA ILE A 60 6.57 4.19 21.15
C ILE A 60 7.93 3.67 20.74
N TRP A 61 7.97 2.42 20.31
CA TRP A 61 9.18 1.74 19.87
C TRP A 61 8.85 0.66 18.84
N VAL A 62 9.85 0.19 18.10
CA VAL A 62 9.69 -0.93 17.16
C VAL A 62 10.48 -2.12 17.68
N LYS A 63 9.82 -3.27 17.78
CA LYS A 63 10.48 -4.55 17.93
C LYS A 63 10.91 -5.02 16.53
N SER A 64 12.21 -5.01 16.29
CA SER A 64 12.86 -5.44 15.04
C SER A 64 14.29 -5.88 15.37
N ASN A 65 14.77 -6.93 14.70
CA ASN A 65 16.14 -7.44 14.81
C ASN A 65 17.10 -6.64 13.91
N GLU A 66 16.57 -5.92 12.92
CA GLU A 66 17.36 -5.18 11.93
C GLU A 66 16.92 -3.72 11.86
N LYS A 67 17.40 -2.95 12.84
CA LYS A 67 17.25 -1.49 12.90
C LYS A 67 18.36 -0.82 12.08
N ARG A 68 18.00 -0.01 11.07
CA ARG A 68 18.96 0.80 10.30
C ARG A 68 18.72 2.29 10.58
N GLY A 69 19.14 2.74 11.75
CA GLY A 69 18.88 4.10 12.25
C GLY A 69 17.60 4.21 13.07
N ASN A 70 17.20 5.42 13.45
CA ASN A 70 16.14 5.62 14.46
C ASN A 70 14.71 5.43 13.96
N TYR A 71 14.51 5.49 12.65
CA TYR A 71 13.17 5.53 12.04
C TYR A 71 13.03 4.60 10.84
N PHE A 72 13.99 3.71 10.59
CA PHE A 72 13.95 2.76 9.49
C PHE A 72 14.33 1.36 9.96
N TYR A 73 13.50 0.38 9.61
CA TYR A 73 13.61 -1.01 10.06
C TYR A 73 13.37 -1.95 8.88
N SER A 74 14.15 -3.02 8.77
CA SER A 74 14.17 -3.92 7.61
C SER A 74 14.24 -5.37 8.09
N ASP A 75 13.12 -5.97 8.47
CA ASP A 75 13.11 -7.30 9.09
C ASP A 75 11.98 -8.15 8.49
N THR A 76 12.12 -9.45 8.70
CA THR A 76 11.07 -10.47 8.52
C THR A 76 9.84 -10.17 9.37
N LEU A 77 10.00 -9.48 10.51
CA LEU A 77 8.90 -9.02 11.35
C LEU A 77 9.25 -7.70 12.05
N ASN A 78 8.60 -6.63 11.64
CA ASN A 78 8.59 -5.36 12.35
C ASN A 78 7.28 -5.22 13.14
N VAL A 79 7.37 -4.92 14.44
CA VAL A 79 6.19 -4.63 15.27
C VAL A 79 6.32 -3.25 15.90
N LEU A 80 5.53 -2.30 15.43
CA LEU A 80 5.41 -0.98 16.05
C LEU A 80 4.53 -1.10 17.29
N LYS A 81 5.03 -0.63 18.43
CA LYS A 81 4.40 -0.82 19.73
C LYS A 81 4.27 0.49 20.48
N ILE A 82 3.23 0.57 21.30
CA ILE A 82 3.12 1.56 22.37
C ILE A 82 3.02 0.84 23.71
N SER A 83 3.80 1.33 24.68
CA SER A 83 3.84 0.78 26.03
C SER A 83 3.70 1.91 27.04
N LYS A 84 2.90 1.68 28.09
CA LYS A 84 2.67 2.59 29.22
C LYS A 84 3.16 1.92 30.49
N TYR A 85 4.01 2.61 31.24
CA TYR A 85 4.61 2.14 32.48
C TYR A 85 4.28 3.09 33.63
N GLN A 86 4.25 2.55 34.84
CA GLN A 86 4.15 3.30 36.08
C GLN A 86 5.48 3.28 36.82
N PHE A 87 5.90 4.43 37.34
CA PHE A 87 7.03 4.50 38.25
C PHE A 87 6.63 4.00 39.64
N ALA A 88 7.44 3.10 40.20
CA ALA A 88 7.37 2.63 41.57
C ALA A 88 8.75 2.82 42.21
N GLY A 89 9.02 4.05 42.68
CA GLY A 89 10.36 4.46 43.08
C GLY A 89 11.32 4.46 41.88
N GLN A 90 12.38 3.63 41.93
CA GLN A 90 13.33 3.48 40.82
C GLN A 90 12.95 2.39 39.82
N LYS A 91 11.80 1.72 40.00
CA LYS A 91 11.32 0.65 39.14
C LYS A 91 10.25 1.15 38.17
N LEU A 92 10.22 0.54 36.98
CA LEU A 92 9.14 0.70 36.00
C LEU A 92 8.30 -0.57 35.95
N ASN A 93 6.99 -0.43 36.18
CA ASN A 93 6.01 -1.51 36.04
C ASN A 93 5.21 -1.31 34.75
N LEU A 94 5.17 -2.30 33.87
CA LEU A 94 4.37 -2.25 32.65
C LEU A 94 2.88 -2.27 33.00
N ILE A 95 2.16 -1.21 32.68
CA ILE A 95 0.70 -1.11 32.85
C ILE A 95 0.00 -1.75 31.65
N LYS A 96 0.43 -1.37 30.44
CA LYS A 96 -0.20 -1.80 29.20
C LYS A 96 0.77 -1.71 28.02
N GLU A 97 0.69 -2.68 27.13
CA GLU A 97 1.38 -2.68 25.83
C GLU A 97 0.37 -3.05 24.73
N ILE A 98 0.49 -2.39 23.58
CA ILE A 98 -0.36 -2.60 22.41
C ILE A 98 0.50 -2.58 21.15
N ASN A 99 0.22 -3.48 20.22
CA ASN A 99 0.78 -3.44 18.87
C ASN A 99 -0.04 -2.45 18.03
N LEU A 100 0.64 -1.45 17.47
CA LEU A 100 0.06 -0.47 16.56
C LEU A 100 0.13 -0.94 15.10
N GLU A 101 1.20 -1.64 14.75
CA GLU A 101 1.44 -2.20 13.41
C GLU A 101 2.19 -3.52 13.56
N LYS A 102 1.86 -4.50 12.70
CA LYS A 102 2.62 -5.74 12.55
C LYS A 102 2.86 -5.96 11.06
N ALA A 103 4.10 -5.79 10.63
CA ALA A 103 4.47 -5.89 9.22
C ALA A 103 5.50 -7.02 9.02
N GLU A 104 5.12 -8.03 8.25
CA GLU A 104 5.97 -9.17 7.91
C GLU A 104 6.71 -8.91 6.61
N TRP A 105 7.96 -9.38 6.51
CA TRP A 105 8.84 -9.20 5.33
C TRP A 105 8.80 -7.79 4.77
N SER A 106 9.07 -6.80 5.63
CA SER A 106 8.79 -5.39 5.34
C SER A 106 9.93 -4.46 5.67
N TYR A 107 9.97 -3.35 4.93
CA TYR A 107 10.54 -2.11 5.39
C TYR A 107 9.46 -1.33 6.14
N LEU A 108 9.77 -0.92 7.37
CA LEU A 108 8.96 0.00 8.16
C LEU A 108 9.74 1.30 8.31
N GLU A 109 9.18 2.38 7.78
CA GLU A 109 9.75 3.72 7.88
C GLU A 109 8.81 4.64 8.67
N ILE A 110 9.37 5.41 9.60
CA ILE A 110 8.62 6.36 10.41
C ILE A 110 8.99 7.78 9.99
N ASP A 111 8.00 8.59 9.69
CA ASP A 111 8.24 9.99 9.38
C ASP A 111 8.47 10.78 10.68
N SER A 112 9.74 10.95 11.03
CA SER A 112 10.17 11.69 12.21
C SER A 112 9.61 13.12 12.28
N THR A 113 9.30 13.75 11.14
CA THR A 113 8.73 15.11 11.08
C THR A 113 7.24 15.14 11.43
N ASN A 114 6.61 13.97 11.53
CA ASN A 114 5.18 13.76 11.75
C ASN A 114 4.93 12.91 13.01
N ILE A 115 5.77 13.09 14.03
CA ILE A 115 5.54 12.63 15.40
C ILE A 115 5.14 13.85 16.23
N LYS A 116 3.85 14.03 16.47
CA LYS A 116 3.34 15.27 17.10
C LYS A 116 2.27 14.96 18.14
N THR A 117 2.37 15.60 19.30
CA THR A 117 1.29 15.58 20.27
C THR A 117 0.35 16.77 20.05
N ARG A 118 -0.96 16.54 20.17
CA ARG A 118 -1.96 17.60 20.09
C ARG A 118 -3.09 17.30 21.04
N LYS A 119 -3.51 18.32 21.78
CA LYS A 119 -4.72 18.26 22.59
C LYS A 119 -5.95 18.43 21.70
N THR A 120 -6.89 17.49 21.80
CA THR A 120 -8.19 17.60 21.10
C THR A 120 -9.30 17.42 22.13
N GLY A 121 -9.99 18.52 22.43
CA GLY A 121 -10.87 18.58 23.60
C GLY A 121 -10.08 18.47 24.90
N LYS A 122 -10.46 17.52 25.77
CA LYS A 122 -9.78 17.28 27.06
C LYS A 122 -8.67 16.22 27.00
N LYS A 123 -8.54 15.51 25.88
CA LYS A 123 -7.61 14.38 25.72
C LYS A 123 -6.33 14.80 25.00
N ASN A 124 -5.21 14.19 25.38
CA ASN A 124 -3.94 14.35 24.69
C ASN A 124 -3.74 13.20 23.69
N TYR A 125 -3.54 13.54 22.43
CA TYR A 125 -3.31 12.56 21.36
C TYR A 125 -1.90 12.69 20.80
N LEU A 126 -1.30 11.55 20.48
CA LEU A 126 -0.11 11.47 19.65
C LEU A 126 -0.51 11.08 18.23
N PHE A 127 -0.01 11.84 17.28
CA PHE A 127 -0.10 11.60 15.84
C PHE A 127 1.25 11.10 15.34
N LEU A 128 1.19 10.06 14.51
CA LEU A 128 2.35 9.38 13.94
C LEU A 128 2.03 9.01 12.49
N THR A 129 3.00 9.17 11.61
CA THR A 129 2.94 8.67 10.23
C THR A 129 4.04 7.65 10.00
N HIS A 130 3.69 6.51 9.41
CA HIS A 130 4.66 5.49 9.03
C HIS A 130 4.31 4.85 7.68
N GLN A 131 5.31 4.49 6.90
CA GLN A 131 5.18 3.74 5.66
C GLN A 131 5.53 2.27 5.89
N VAL A 132 4.80 1.39 5.21
CA VAL A 132 5.09 -0.05 5.15
C VAL A 132 5.19 -0.42 3.67
N SER A 133 6.33 -1.00 3.30
CA SER A 133 6.56 -1.60 1.98
C SER A 133 7.16 -2.99 2.14
N ASN A 134 6.89 -3.87 1.20
CA ASN A 134 7.42 -5.24 1.24
C ASN A 134 8.90 -5.26 0.85
N THR A 135 9.69 -6.14 1.46
CA THR A 135 11.09 -6.39 1.07
C THR A 135 11.16 -7.20 -0.23
N GLY A 136 10.11 -7.98 -0.53
CA GLY A 136 9.94 -8.67 -1.79
C GLY A 136 9.45 -7.75 -2.91
N LYS A 137 9.94 -7.97 -4.13
CA LYS A 137 9.56 -7.19 -5.31
C LYS A 137 8.24 -7.64 -5.97
N ALA A 138 7.63 -8.69 -5.42
CA ALA A 138 6.37 -9.26 -5.90
C ALA A 138 5.14 -8.38 -5.64
N MET A 139 5.24 -7.40 -4.74
CA MET A 139 4.15 -6.46 -4.44
C MET A 139 4.64 -5.02 -4.63
N ARG A 140 4.00 -4.30 -5.55
CA ARG A 140 4.31 -2.89 -5.81
C ARG A 140 3.49 -1.90 -4.99
N VAL A 141 2.46 -2.39 -4.33
CA VAL A 141 1.61 -1.57 -3.47
C VAL A 141 2.43 -1.08 -2.29
N ILE A 142 2.44 0.22 -2.09
CA ILE A 142 3.02 0.89 -0.93
C ILE A 142 1.86 1.41 -0.09
N SER A 143 2.03 1.37 1.23
CA SER A 143 1.07 1.97 2.14
C SER A 143 1.72 2.98 3.08
N VAL A 144 0.95 4.00 3.41
CA VAL A 144 1.23 4.94 4.50
C VAL A 144 0.08 4.88 5.49
N ASN A 145 0.41 4.83 6.77
CA ASN A 145 -0.53 4.78 7.87
C ASN A 145 -0.43 6.08 8.68
N PHE A 146 -1.60 6.61 9.05
CA PHE A 146 -1.76 7.75 9.92
C PHE A 146 -2.38 7.29 11.23
N SER A 147 -1.61 7.29 12.30
CA SER A 147 -2.03 6.84 13.61
C SER A 147 -2.41 8.02 14.51
N MET A 148 -3.48 7.86 15.28
CA MET A 148 -3.93 8.78 16.32
C MET A 148 -4.12 7.98 17.61
N ILE A 149 -3.35 8.30 18.65
CA ILE A 149 -3.27 7.49 19.87
C ILE A 149 -3.54 8.36 21.08
N ASN A 150 -4.54 8.02 21.89
CA ASN A 150 -4.82 8.70 23.15
C ASN A 150 -3.74 8.34 24.18
N LEU A 151 -2.97 9.32 24.64
CA LEU A 151 -1.87 9.12 25.59
C LEU A 151 -2.38 8.87 27.03
N ASP A 152 -3.60 9.31 27.33
CA ASP A 152 -4.27 9.05 28.61
C ASP A 152 -4.76 7.59 28.66
N ASN A 153 -5.28 7.07 27.54
CA ASN A 153 -5.70 5.66 27.38
C ASN A 153 -5.24 5.08 26.03
N ILE A 154 -4.11 4.38 26.01
CA ILE A 154 -3.49 3.89 24.77
C ILE A 154 -4.33 2.85 24.00
N VAL A 155 -5.36 2.26 24.62
CA VAL A 155 -6.33 1.38 23.94
C VAL A 155 -7.23 2.15 22.97
N ASP A 156 -7.50 3.42 23.28
CA ASP A 156 -8.20 4.39 22.45
C ASP A 156 -7.25 4.94 21.37
N ASN A 157 -6.99 4.10 20.36
CA ASN A 157 -6.16 4.42 19.21
C ASN A 157 -6.88 4.13 17.89
N PHE A 158 -6.52 4.86 16.84
CA PHE A 158 -7.10 4.73 15.51
C PHE A 158 -5.98 4.83 14.47
N SER A 159 -6.17 4.15 13.33
CA SER A 159 -5.29 4.26 12.17
C SER A 159 -6.13 4.47 10.91
N LEU A 160 -5.64 5.33 10.02
CA LEU A 160 -6.13 5.51 8.67
C LEU A 160 -5.02 5.10 7.71
N GLN A 161 -5.26 4.05 6.92
CA GLN A 161 -4.33 3.57 5.91
C GLN A 161 -4.65 4.23 4.57
N TYR A 162 -3.61 4.63 3.84
CA TYR A 162 -3.68 5.03 2.44
C TYR A 162 -2.71 4.15 1.67
N PHE A 163 -3.18 3.49 0.61
CA PHE A 163 -2.37 2.54 -0.16
C PHE A 163 -2.60 2.71 -1.66
N GLY A 164 -1.59 2.35 -2.44
CA GLY A 164 -1.61 2.44 -3.89
C GLY A 164 -0.20 2.28 -4.45
N TYR A 165 0.08 2.95 -5.55
CA TYR A 165 1.37 2.85 -6.25
C TYR A 165 2.16 4.16 -6.12
N PRO A 166 3.50 4.13 -6.30
CA PRO A 166 4.28 5.35 -6.47
C PRO A 166 3.66 6.24 -7.55
N SER A 167 3.58 7.55 -7.28
CA SER A 167 3.10 8.51 -8.26
C SER A 167 4.25 8.98 -9.16
N ASP A 168 4.00 9.06 -10.46
CA ASP A 168 4.91 9.72 -11.41
C ASP A 168 4.89 11.25 -11.29
N TYR A 169 3.97 11.82 -10.50
CA TYR A 169 3.73 13.27 -10.42
C TYR A 169 4.30 13.94 -9.16
N CYS A 170 4.68 13.17 -8.13
CA CYS A 170 5.48 13.68 -7.03
C CYS A 170 6.44 12.65 -6.48
N ASN A 171 7.62 13.12 -6.09
CA ASN A 171 8.66 12.26 -5.54
C ASN A 171 8.25 11.69 -4.17
N GLY A 172 8.27 10.37 -4.04
CA GLY A 172 8.01 9.66 -2.79
C GLY A 172 6.55 9.67 -2.31
N CYS A 173 5.62 10.19 -3.13
CA CYS A 173 4.20 10.16 -2.82
C CYS A 173 3.51 8.96 -3.46
N ILE A 174 2.35 8.61 -2.91
CA ILE A 174 1.52 7.48 -3.33
C ILE A 174 0.29 8.04 -4.02
N ARG A 175 -0.05 7.47 -5.17
CA ARG A 175 -1.35 7.62 -5.80
C ARG A 175 -2.19 6.39 -5.47
N GLY A 176 -3.31 6.59 -4.80
CA GLY A 176 -4.08 5.50 -4.25
C GLY A 176 -5.34 5.93 -3.52
N ASN A 177 -5.81 5.07 -2.63
CA ASN A 177 -7.07 5.25 -1.92
C ASN A 177 -6.93 5.00 -0.42
N PHE A 178 -7.84 5.61 0.34
CA PHE A 178 -7.97 5.29 1.76
C PHE A 178 -8.61 3.91 1.94
N GLY A 179 -7.99 3.08 2.77
CA GLY A 179 -8.50 1.78 3.13
C GLY A 179 -9.66 1.86 4.12
N GLU A 180 -10.46 0.79 4.16
CA GLU A 180 -11.51 0.64 5.14
C GLU A 180 -10.96 0.16 6.49
N ASN A 181 -11.40 0.79 7.58
CA ASN A 181 -11.06 0.35 8.93
C ASN A 181 -12.32 0.38 9.80
N SER A 182 -12.76 -0.78 10.29
CA SER A 182 -14.01 -0.91 11.07
C SER A 182 -13.98 -0.13 12.39
N LYS A 183 -12.84 -0.09 13.09
CA LYS A 183 -12.63 0.70 14.31
C LYS A 183 -12.69 2.20 14.01
N LEU A 184 -12.18 2.62 12.85
CA LEU A 184 -12.29 4.01 12.42
C LEU A 184 -13.72 4.38 11.98
N LYS A 185 -14.42 3.47 11.29
CA LYS A 185 -15.81 3.64 10.85
C LYS A 185 -16.76 3.89 12.03
N SER A 186 -16.50 3.30 13.20
CA SER A 186 -17.32 3.52 14.41
C SER A 186 -17.05 4.84 15.14
N SER A 187 -16.07 5.65 14.71
CA SER A 187 -15.71 6.92 15.34
C SER A 187 -15.64 8.06 14.32
N ALA A 188 -16.74 8.80 14.15
CA ALA A 188 -16.81 9.96 13.25
C ALA A 188 -15.76 11.04 13.59
N PHE A 189 -15.48 11.22 14.88
CA PHE A 189 -14.44 12.13 15.37
C PHE A 189 -13.04 11.71 14.89
N ALA A 190 -12.63 10.46 15.17
CA ALA A 190 -11.31 9.99 14.77
C ALA A 190 -11.15 9.97 13.25
N LYS A 191 -12.19 9.59 12.52
CA LYS A 191 -12.22 9.64 11.04
C LYS A 191 -11.95 11.05 10.53
N THR A 192 -12.67 12.05 11.04
CA THR A 192 -12.50 13.45 10.62
C THR A 192 -11.10 13.96 10.91
N VAL A 193 -10.60 13.73 12.12
CA VAL A 193 -9.27 14.20 12.55
C VAL A 193 -8.16 13.53 11.74
N LEU A 194 -8.23 12.21 11.51
CA LEU A 194 -7.21 11.48 10.74
C LEU A 194 -7.22 11.86 9.25
N HIS A 195 -8.38 12.09 8.63
CA HIS A 195 -8.41 12.60 7.25
C HIS A 195 -7.85 14.01 7.16
N GLN A 196 -8.14 14.89 8.14
CA GLN A 196 -7.53 16.22 8.17
C GLN A 196 -6.01 16.15 8.33
N TYR A 197 -5.52 15.24 9.17
CA TYR A 197 -4.08 15.00 9.35
C TYR A 197 -3.41 14.45 8.08
N ALA A 198 -4.06 13.50 7.39
CA ALA A 198 -3.55 12.92 6.16
C ALA A 198 -3.51 13.91 4.98
N ARG A 199 -4.42 14.90 4.94
CA ARG A 199 -4.50 15.92 3.86
C ARG A 199 -3.23 16.76 3.69
N THR A 200 -2.40 16.88 4.72
CA THR A 200 -1.13 17.63 4.63
C THR A 200 0.08 16.72 4.43
N SER A 201 -0.14 15.43 4.23
CA SER A 201 0.94 14.47 4.07
C SER A 201 1.64 14.62 2.73
N LYS A 202 2.97 14.70 2.76
CA LYS A 202 3.84 14.63 1.57
C LYS A 202 3.76 13.26 0.85
N PHE A 203 3.31 12.22 1.56
CA PHE A 203 3.23 10.87 1.02
C PHE A 203 1.94 10.61 0.23
N ILE A 204 1.00 11.54 0.20
CA ILE A 204 -0.25 11.41 -0.56
C ILE A 204 -0.18 12.33 -1.77
N TYR A 205 -0.47 11.80 -2.95
CA TYR A 205 -0.76 12.63 -4.12
C TYR A 205 -2.10 13.33 -3.93
N HIS A 206 -2.09 14.66 -3.97
CA HIS A 206 -3.29 15.49 -3.83
C HIS A 206 -3.69 16.02 -5.21
N PRO A 207 -4.65 15.37 -5.90
CA PRO A 207 -5.07 15.83 -7.22
C PRO A 207 -5.74 17.21 -7.12
N SER A 208 -5.46 18.07 -8.11
CA SER A 208 -6.25 19.29 -8.33
C SER A 208 -7.72 18.95 -8.65
N ASP A 209 -8.61 19.95 -8.63
CA ASP A 209 -10.02 19.69 -8.98
C ASP A 209 -10.19 19.20 -10.42
N GLU A 210 -9.37 19.68 -11.36
CA GLU A 210 -9.36 19.21 -12.75
C GLU A 210 -8.87 17.76 -12.85
N GLU A 211 -7.83 17.42 -12.08
CA GLU A 211 -7.25 16.07 -12.03
C GLU A 211 -8.16 15.03 -11.38
N LYS A 212 -9.26 15.42 -10.74
CA LYS A 212 -10.27 14.46 -10.26
C LYS A 212 -11.12 13.89 -11.40
N ASN A 213 -11.13 14.53 -12.56
CA ASN A 213 -11.83 13.99 -13.72
C ASN A 213 -11.02 12.85 -14.34
N ILE A 214 -11.62 11.66 -14.47
CA ILE A 214 -10.98 10.49 -15.07
C ILE A 214 -10.49 10.73 -16.52
N THR A 215 -11.05 11.71 -17.24
CA THR A 215 -10.61 12.05 -18.60
C THR A 215 -9.43 13.01 -18.64
N HIS A 216 -8.97 13.52 -17.50
CA HIS A 216 -7.79 14.37 -17.43
C HIS A 216 -6.53 13.58 -17.84
N TYR A 217 -5.62 14.18 -18.59
CA TYR A 217 -4.48 13.49 -19.19
C TYR A 217 -3.58 12.77 -18.18
N LYS A 218 -3.41 13.32 -16.96
CA LYS A 218 -2.65 12.64 -15.87
C LYS A 218 -3.29 11.33 -15.37
N ASN A 219 -4.52 11.05 -15.78
CA ASN A 219 -5.28 9.87 -15.39
C ASN A 219 -5.37 8.86 -16.54
N PHE A 220 -4.59 9.05 -17.62
CA PHE A 220 -4.65 8.18 -18.80
C PHE A 220 -4.47 6.70 -18.46
N GLY A 221 -3.62 6.39 -17.47
CA GLY A 221 -3.41 5.04 -16.95
C GLY A 221 -4.68 4.41 -16.41
N GLU A 222 -5.24 5.01 -15.36
CA GLU A 222 -6.48 4.55 -14.71
C GLU A 222 -7.67 4.53 -15.68
N LYS A 223 -7.75 5.50 -16.59
CA LYS A 223 -8.80 5.53 -17.62
C LYS A 223 -8.67 4.36 -18.57
N TRP A 224 -7.47 4.08 -19.06
CA TRP A 224 -7.23 2.96 -19.98
C TRP A 224 -7.53 1.63 -19.30
N GLU A 225 -7.06 1.40 -18.07
CA GLU A 225 -7.37 0.17 -17.32
C GLU A 225 -8.87 -0.01 -17.11
N LYS A 226 -9.58 1.08 -16.76
CA LYS A 226 -11.04 1.07 -16.64
C LYS A 226 -11.75 0.75 -17.96
N ASP A 227 -11.33 1.35 -19.06
CA ASP A 227 -11.95 1.17 -20.37
C ASP A 227 -11.69 -0.22 -20.97
N ASN A 228 -10.60 -0.86 -20.57
CA ASN A 228 -10.18 -2.19 -21.02
C ASN A 228 -10.48 -3.31 -20.01
N ALA A 229 -11.00 -2.98 -18.82
CA ALA A 229 -11.27 -3.92 -17.72
C ALA A 229 -10.04 -4.75 -17.32
N THR A 230 -8.88 -4.11 -17.23
CA THR A 230 -7.59 -4.72 -16.86
C THR A 230 -7.02 -4.11 -15.58
N ASP A 231 -6.08 -4.81 -14.95
CA ASP A 231 -5.19 -4.29 -13.91
C ASP A 231 -3.79 -4.82 -14.19
N ASN A 232 -2.94 -3.99 -14.80
CA ASN A 232 -1.62 -4.39 -15.31
C ASN A 232 -0.48 -3.92 -14.39
N ASN A 233 -0.75 -3.85 -13.08
CA ASN A 233 0.21 -3.42 -12.05
C ASN A 233 0.81 -4.61 -11.30
N PHE A 234 1.68 -5.35 -11.98
CA PHE A 234 2.21 -6.62 -11.47
C PHE A 234 3.51 -6.46 -10.65
N GLY A 235 3.77 -7.42 -9.75
CA GLY A 235 5.11 -7.58 -9.19
C GLY A 235 6.09 -8.15 -10.21
N ALA A 236 5.64 -9.18 -10.92
CA ALA A 236 6.38 -9.88 -11.96
C ALA A 236 5.42 -10.25 -13.10
N GLY A 237 5.85 -10.03 -14.34
CA GLY A 237 5.06 -10.28 -15.55
C GLY A 237 4.59 -9.00 -16.24
N TYR A 238 3.98 -9.15 -17.40
CA TYR A 238 3.59 -8.08 -18.32
C TYR A 238 2.07 -7.99 -18.51
N ALA A 239 1.63 -6.90 -19.15
CA ALA A 239 0.22 -6.64 -19.42
C ALA A 239 -0.50 -7.81 -20.10
N ILE A 240 -1.73 -8.07 -19.66
CA ILE A 240 -2.68 -8.83 -20.45
C ILE A 240 -3.20 -7.89 -21.54
N ILE A 241 -2.86 -8.19 -22.80
CA ILE A 241 -3.29 -7.39 -23.94
C ILE A 241 -4.70 -7.85 -24.35
N PRO A 242 -5.73 -6.99 -24.27
CA PRO A 242 -7.08 -7.36 -24.66
C PRO A 242 -7.20 -7.50 -26.17
N ASP A 243 -8.14 -8.34 -26.63
CA ASP A 243 -8.42 -8.53 -28.07
C ASP A 243 -8.82 -7.22 -28.78
N ILE A 244 -9.49 -6.32 -28.05
CA ILE A 244 -9.83 -4.97 -28.48
C ILE A 244 -9.27 -3.99 -27.47
N ILE A 245 -8.38 -3.11 -27.93
CA ILE A 245 -7.81 -2.03 -27.11
C ILE A 245 -8.68 -0.80 -27.25
N TYR A 246 -9.23 -0.34 -26.13
CA TYR A 246 -9.86 0.96 -26.01
C TYR A 246 -8.83 2.00 -25.56
N SER A 247 -8.84 3.18 -26.18
CA SER A 247 -7.92 4.26 -25.85
C SER A 247 -8.60 5.62 -25.97
N THR A 248 -7.90 6.68 -25.59
CA THR A 248 -8.36 8.06 -25.66
C THR A 248 -7.23 8.94 -26.17
N TYR A 249 -7.58 9.91 -27.00
CA TYR A 249 -6.62 10.91 -27.47
C TYR A 249 -6.48 12.06 -26.47
N TYR A 250 -5.25 12.49 -26.28
CA TYR A 250 -4.85 13.61 -25.44
C TYR A 250 -4.08 14.64 -26.26
N ASP A 251 -4.28 15.92 -25.94
CA ASP A 251 -3.50 17.03 -26.50
C ASP A 251 -2.14 17.14 -25.83
N GLU A 252 -2.09 16.84 -24.55
CA GLU A 252 -0.92 16.94 -23.71
C GLU A 252 0.09 15.84 -24.07
N ASN A 253 1.36 16.23 -24.04
CA ASN A 253 2.46 15.33 -24.35
C ASN A 253 2.64 14.29 -23.24
N LEU A 254 2.02 13.13 -23.45
CA LEU A 254 2.10 11.99 -22.54
C LEU A 254 3.53 11.45 -22.38
N PHE A 255 4.42 11.65 -23.37
CA PHE A 255 5.82 11.21 -23.27
C PHE A 255 6.59 11.91 -22.14
N LYS A 256 6.13 13.09 -21.71
CA LYS A 256 6.78 13.85 -20.63
C LYS A 256 6.35 13.43 -19.24
N LEU A 257 5.41 12.49 -19.12
CA LEU A 257 4.86 12.07 -17.83
C LEU A 257 5.67 10.96 -17.18
N THR A 258 6.64 10.38 -17.89
CA THR A 258 7.46 9.29 -17.38
C THR A 258 8.91 9.71 -17.25
N SER A 259 9.55 9.36 -16.14
CA SER A 259 10.93 9.75 -15.81
C SER A 259 11.98 8.66 -16.07
N ALA A 260 11.62 7.57 -16.74
CA ALA A 260 12.49 6.41 -16.95
C ALA A 260 13.20 6.46 -18.32
N SER A 261 14.24 5.63 -18.50
CA SER A 261 14.94 5.47 -19.78
C SER A 261 13.98 5.05 -20.89
N GLU A 262 14.10 5.69 -22.05
CA GLU A 262 13.09 5.67 -23.11
C GLU A 262 13.66 5.03 -24.38
N GLU A 263 12.91 4.09 -24.96
CA GLU A 263 13.11 3.63 -26.33
C GLU A 263 12.00 4.22 -27.22
N PHE A 264 12.38 4.77 -28.37
CA PHE A 264 11.44 5.27 -29.36
C PHE A 264 11.57 4.50 -30.67
N VAL A 265 10.43 4.20 -31.26
CA VAL A 265 10.32 3.82 -32.67
C VAL A 265 9.38 4.77 -33.38
N GLU A 266 9.65 5.03 -34.64
CA GLU A 266 8.94 6.04 -35.42
C GLU A 266 8.82 5.59 -36.87
N ASN A 267 7.63 5.77 -37.45
CA ASN A 267 7.37 5.60 -38.87
C ASN A 267 6.65 6.86 -39.42
N GLU A 268 6.16 6.84 -40.66
CA GLU A 268 5.50 8.01 -41.26
C GLU A 268 4.23 8.47 -40.51
N ASN A 269 3.51 7.55 -39.86
CA ASN A 269 2.20 7.81 -39.25
C ASN A 269 2.27 8.02 -37.74
N TYR A 270 3.19 7.33 -37.06
CA TYR A 270 3.23 7.26 -35.61
C TYR A 270 4.65 7.42 -35.07
N LYS A 271 4.70 7.93 -33.85
CA LYS A 271 5.86 7.82 -32.96
C LYS A 271 5.42 7.08 -31.70
N VAL A 272 6.16 6.08 -31.26
CA VAL A 272 5.81 5.26 -30.09
C VAL A 272 6.97 5.26 -29.11
N GLN A 273 6.66 5.45 -27.83
CA GLN A 273 7.58 5.43 -26.71
C GLN A 273 7.32 4.20 -25.84
N SER A 274 8.35 3.37 -25.64
CA SER A 274 8.37 2.32 -24.62
C SER A 274 9.05 2.84 -23.36
N VAL A 275 8.32 2.81 -22.25
CA VAL A 275 8.84 3.19 -20.94
C VAL A 275 9.37 1.94 -20.24
N PHE A 276 10.58 2.00 -19.70
CA PHE A 276 11.20 0.89 -18.97
C PHE A 276 10.26 0.37 -17.88
N ARG A 277 9.83 -0.89 -18.03
CA ARG A 277 8.88 -1.58 -17.13
C ARG A 277 7.58 -0.80 -16.86
N GLY A 278 7.15 -0.01 -17.84
CA GLY A 278 6.03 0.91 -17.73
C GLY A 278 5.20 0.96 -19.01
N ASN A 279 4.46 2.04 -19.19
CA ASN A 279 3.49 2.19 -20.27
C ASN A 279 4.12 2.16 -21.68
N LEU A 280 3.28 1.88 -22.67
CA LEU A 280 3.56 2.04 -24.09
C LEU A 280 2.64 3.13 -24.65
N VAL A 281 3.22 4.23 -25.12
CA VAL A 281 2.46 5.43 -25.50
C VAL A 281 2.72 5.77 -26.97
N GLY A 282 1.67 6.07 -27.72
CA GLY A 282 1.73 6.51 -29.11
C GLY A 282 1.47 8.00 -29.28
N PHE A 283 2.00 8.55 -30.36
CA PHE A 283 1.65 9.86 -30.91
C PHE A 283 1.24 9.69 -32.38
N ASP A 284 -0.01 10.02 -32.68
CA ASP A 284 -0.56 10.03 -34.03
C ASP A 284 -0.17 11.34 -34.71
N LYS A 285 0.72 11.25 -35.72
CA LYS A 285 1.27 12.43 -36.39
C LYS A 285 0.22 13.19 -37.20
N LYS A 286 -0.77 12.47 -37.75
CA LYS A 286 -1.84 13.08 -38.56
C LYS A 286 -2.82 13.85 -37.68
N LYS A 287 -3.24 13.26 -36.56
CA LYS A 287 -4.16 13.90 -35.61
C LYS A 287 -3.46 14.87 -34.67
N ARG A 288 -2.13 14.75 -34.53
CA ARG A 288 -1.30 15.48 -33.57
C ARG A 288 -1.76 15.28 -32.13
N LYS A 289 -2.07 14.03 -31.78
CA LYS A 289 -2.58 13.64 -30.45
C LYS A 289 -1.80 12.46 -29.90
N TYR A 290 -1.68 12.42 -28.57
CA TYR A 290 -1.07 11.33 -27.82
C TYR A 290 -2.14 10.33 -27.40
N PHE A 291 -1.76 9.06 -27.24
CA PHE A 291 -2.69 8.03 -26.77
C PHE A 291 -1.94 6.86 -26.12
N PRO A 292 -2.47 6.26 -25.05
CA PRO A 292 -1.92 5.01 -24.50
C PRO A 292 -2.23 3.83 -25.43
N ILE A 293 -1.22 2.99 -25.69
CA ILE A 293 -1.35 1.72 -26.42
C ILE A 293 -1.53 0.59 -25.39
N ILE A 294 -0.62 0.50 -24.43
CA ILE A 294 -0.69 -0.40 -23.27
C ILE A 294 -0.37 0.42 -22.02
N VAL A 295 -1.17 0.23 -20.98
CA VAL A 295 -0.83 0.69 -19.63
C VAL A 295 -0.37 -0.53 -18.84
N GLU A 296 0.82 -0.42 -18.26
CA GLU A 296 1.41 -1.47 -17.45
C GLU A 296 2.47 -0.92 -16.50
N SER A 297 2.72 -1.68 -15.44
CA SER A 297 3.75 -1.36 -14.48
C SER A 297 4.23 -2.64 -13.80
N CYS A 298 5.53 -2.98 -13.88
CA CYS A 298 6.08 -4.12 -13.13
C CYS A 298 7.40 -3.86 -12.38
N SER A 299 7.72 -4.74 -11.42
CA SER A 299 9.06 -4.79 -10.82
C SER A 299 10.02 -5.70 -11.61
N HIS A 300 9.51 -6.69 -12.34
CA HIS A 300 10.27 -7.70 -13.10
C HIS A 300 9.48 -8.25 -14.28
N PHE A 301 10.16 -8.72 -15.33
CA PHE A 301 9.54 -9.47 -16.44
C PHE A 301 8.50 -8.71 -17.25
N CYS A 302 8.59 -7.37 -17.33
CA CYS A 302 7.85 -6.56 -18.31
C CYS A 302 8.71 -5.51 -19.02
N ASN A 303 10.04 -5.63 -18.93
CA ASN A 303 10.84 -4.85 -19.87
C ASN A 303 10.54 -5.36 -21.28
N LYS A 304 10.45 -4.43 -22.24
CA LYS A 304 10.03 -4.75 -23.60
C LYS A 304 10.77 -3.90 -24.61
N ASN A 305 11.07 -4.53 -25.73
CA ASN A 305 11.53 -3.87 -26.95
C ASN A 305 10.34 -3.73 -27.90
N ILE A 306 10.34 -2.69 -28.72
CA ILE A 306 9.28 -2.43 -29.68
C ILE A 306 9.82 -2.21 -31.08
N GLU A 307 9.09 -2.68 -32.10
CA GLU A 307 9.45 -2.48 -33.50
C GLU A 307 8.20 -2.36 -34.39
N PHE A 308 8.26 -1.54 -35.44
CA PHE A 308 7.22 -1.54 -36.45
C PHE A 308 7.42 -2.72 -37.40
N VAL A 309 6.42 -3.60 -37.48
CA VAL A 309 6.37 -4.65 -38.50
C VAL A 309 5.92 -4.07 -39.84
N ASP A 310 5.00 -3.11 -39.79
CA ASP A 310 4.55 -2.34 -40.94
C ASP A 310 4.05 -0.94 -40.48
N ALA A 311 3.45 -0.18 -41.41
CA ALA A 311 2.98 1.18 -41.15
C ALA A 311 1.92 1.30 -40.04
N GLN A 312 1.22 0.20 -39.70
CA GLN A 312 0.08 0.16 -38.78
C GLN A 312 0.24 -0.88 -37.68
N LYS A 313 1.24 -1.75 -37.77
CA LYS A 313 1.43 -2.85 -36.84
C LYS A 313 2.73 -2.68 -36.04
N LEU A 314 2.58 -2.69 -34.73
CA LEU A 314 3.67 -2.64 -33.77
C LEU A 314 3.85 -4.01 -33.14
N LYS A 315 5.08 -4.54 -33.16
CA LYS A 315 5.46 -5.72 -32.41
C LYS A 315 6.13 -5.31 -31.11
N ILE A 316 5.80 -6.05 -30.06
CA ILE A 316 6.30 -5.89 -28.71
C ILE A 316 6.92 -7.22 -28.32
N THR A 317 8.18 -7.20 -27.87
CA THR A 317 8.89 -8.39 -27.41
C THR A 317 9.34 -8.16 -25.97
N TYR A 318 8.87 -8.98 -25.05
CA TYR A 318 9.25 -8.91 -23.64
C TYR A 318 10.60 -9.60 -23.36
N GLU A 319 11.18 -9.35 -22.18
CA GLU A 319 12.48 -9.90 -21.76
C GLU A 319 12.53 -11.44 -21.64
N ASP A 320 11.38 -12.12 -21.75
CA ASP A 320 11.24 -13.58 -21.79
C ASP A 320 10.94 -14.13 -23.21
N ASP A 321 11.20 -13.33 -24.24
CA ASP A 321 10.98 -13.61 -25.66
C ASP A 321 9.50 -13.75 -26.09
N GLN A 322 8.55 -13.57 -25.17
CA GLN A 322 7.14 -13.50 -25.56
C GLN A 322 6.88 -12.25 -26.40
N SER A 323 6.20 -12.46 -27.53
CA SER A 323 5.96 -11.40 -28.52
C SER A 323 4.48 -11.25 -28.84
N PHE A 324 4.05 -10.01 -29.01
CA PHE A 324 2.68 -9.65 -29.36
C PHE A 324 2.69 -8.62 -30.49
N GLU A 325 1.68 -8.69 -31.37
CA GLU A 325 1.49 -7.72 -32.44
C GLU A 325 0.20 -6.94 -32.22
N ILE A 326 0.30 -5.62 -32.19
CA ILE A 326 -0.84 -4.71 -32.08
C ILE A 326 -1.01 -3.97 -33.39
N ASN A 327 -2.21 -4.06 -33.96
CA ASN A 327 -2.60 -3.22 -35.09
C ASN A 327 -3.20 -1.91 -34.56
N LEU A 328 -2.46 -0.81 -34.73
CA LEU A 328 -2.82 0.52 -34.24
C LEU A 328 -4.13 1.06 -34.84
N ASN A 329 -4.49 0.63 -36.06
CA ASN A 329 -5.78 1.01 -36.67
C ASN A 329 -6.98 0.28 -36.06
N LYS A 330 -6.76 -0.78 -35.29
CA LYS A 330 -7.85 -1.50 -34.59
C LYS A 330 -8.13 -0.95 -33.19
N ILE A 331 -7.33 0.02 -32.72
CA ILE A 331 -7.58 0.68 -31.44
C ILE A 331 -8.87 1.50 -31.55
N VAL A 332 -9.78 1.29 -30.60
CA VAL A 332 -11.06 2.00 -30.54
C VAL A 332 -10.92 3.22 -29.62
N PHE A 333 -11.07 4.41 -30.19
CA PHE A 333 -10.95 5.65 -29.43
C PHE A 333 -12.31 6.09 -28.86
N LYS A 334 -12.35 6.34 -27.54
CA LYS A 334 -13.52 6.80 -26.79
C LYS A 334 -13.32 8.19 -26.20
#